data_AF-A0A2E0ZBI9-F1
#
_entry.id   AF-A0A2E0ZBI9-F1
#
_cell.length_a   1.000
_cell.length_b   1.000
_cell.length_c   1.000
_cell.angle_alpha   90.00
_cell.angle_beta   90.00
_cell.angle_gamma   90.00
#
_symmetry.space_group_name_H-M   'P 1'
#
loop_
_entity.id
_entity.type
_entity.pdbx_description
1 polymer ?
#
loop_
_entity_poly.entity_id
_entity_poly.type
_entity_poly.pdbx_seq_one_letter_code
_entity_poly.pdbx_strand_id
1 'polypeptide(L)'
;MGMATLLNGHVTEETTWQLSNLAQTPEEEWNRLRDFLALGPADFEAMLATVESLFRRGPELVVGTYDYLLAHHGTAVILGWEKGADPEHLAERRRFFTVWLARMLGLDMSHDFARYLFRAGQIHAAHGPRQIHVPDVYVTGSISLVNATFARFLREEMPGNPIVPAALAGWNKLLSLHLHLMLLGYQSARAWDAGDCPVELSFYGRLRDYTKRKTMTMHLPEGSRMETLLTRFFNYFPRVRTDVFEIEWLDKEQLDEQGRPWMMVEKSHQVRKGWRVLLNGRNISFENGLNQIIKPGDKVSIFPPGR
;
A
#
# COMPACT_ATOMS: atom_id res chain seq x y z
N MET A 1 -19.17 18.82 27.18
CA MET A 1 -19.95 20.06 26.94
C MET A 1 -19.56 20.62 25.58
N GLY A 2 -20.38 20.38 24.56
CA GLY A 2 -20.15 20.88 23.20
C GLY A 2 -20.71 22.29 23.05
N MET A 3 -19.94 23.18 22.41
CA MET A 3 -20.43 24.49 21.98
C MET A 3 -21.24 24.33 20.69
N ALA A 4 -22.56 24.48 20.79
CA ALA A 4 -23.43 24.62 19.63
C ALA A 4 -23.30 26.05 19.07
N THR A 5 -22.91 26.18 17.80
CA THR A 5 -22.97 27.47 17.10
C THR A 5 -24.33 27.58 16.42
N LEU A 6 -25.15 28.53 16.87
CA LEU A 6 -26.50 28.78 16.35
C LEU A 6 -26.42 29.58 15.04
N LEU A 7 -26.80 28.96 13.93
CA LEU A 7 -27.23 29.63 12.70
C LEU A 7 -28.48 28.89 12.21
N ASN A 8 -29.63 29.57 12.25
CA ASN A 8 -30.94 29.16 11.69
C ASN A 8 -31.77 28.08 12.41
N GLY A 9 -31.76 28.02 13.74
CA GLY A 9 -32.89 27.42 14.50
C GLY A 9 -33.07 25.90 14.44
N HIS A 10 -32.21 25.17 13.71
CA HIS A 10 -32.07 23.72 13.83
C HIS A 10 -30.70 23.40 14.43
N VAL A 11 -30.69 22.79 15.62
CA VAL A 11 -29.49 22.16 16.17
C VAL A 11 -29.31 20.85 15.40
N THR A 12 -28.63 20.89 14.26
CA THR A 12 -28.04 19.67 13.69
C THR A 12 -26.85 19.30 14.56
N GLU A 13 -27.02 18.28 15.42
CA GLU A 13 -25.91 17.70 16.15
C GLU A 13 -24.85 17.21 15.16
N GLU A 14 -23.58 17.56 15.42
CA GLU A 14 -22.47 17.07 14.61
C GLU A 14 -22.39 15.54 14.75
N THR A 15 -22.74 14.83 13.68
CA THR A 15 -22.64 13.38 13.67
C THR A 15 -21.17 12.99 13.54
N THR A 16 -20.62 12.38 14.58
CA THR A 16 -19.29 11.76 14.52
C THR A 16 -19.43 10.48 13.71
N TRP A 17 -18.68 10.37 12.61
CA TRP A 17 -18.73 9.21 11.75
C TRP A 17 -17.62 8.21 12.09
N GLN A 18 -17.92 6.93 11.85
CA GLN A 18 -17.02 5.81 12.09
C GLN A 18 -16.87 5.00 10.80
N LEU A 19 -15.64 4.58 10.49
CA LEU A 19 -15.38 3.65 9.41
C LEU A 19 -15.01 2.28 9.99
N SER A 20 -15.76 1.26 9.58
CA SER A 20 -15.39 -0.13 9.73
C SER A 20 -14.69 -0.63 8.45
N ASN A 21 -14.06 -1.80 8.50
CA ASN A 21 -13.52 -2.49 7.32
C ASN A 21 -12.39 -1.75 6.56
N LEU A 22 -11.62 -0.89 7.23
CA LEU A 22 -10.35 -0.43 6.66
C LEU A 22 -9.37 -1.61 6.58
N ALA A 23 -8.70 -1.77 5.44
CA ALA A 23 -7.67 -2.80 5.27
C ALA A 23 -6.53 -2.58 6.28
N GLN A 24 -5.81 -3.62 6.69
CA GLN A 24 -4.66 -3.47 7.58
C GLN A 24 -3.63 -2.47 7.00
N THR A 25 -2.99 -1.70 7.88
CA THR A 25 -1.87 -0.84 7.46
C THR A 25 -0.68 -1.70 7.00
N PRO A 26 0.23 -1.17 6.15
CA PRO A 26 1.43 -1.90 5.75
C PRO A 26 2.25 -2.44 6.92
N GLU A 27 2.28 -1.73 8.05
CA GLU A 27 2.99 -2.09 9.27
C GLU A 27 2.30 -3.22 10.03
N GLU A 28 0.97 -3.17 10.14
CA GLU A 28 0.18 -4.25 10.74
C GLU A 28 0.31 -5.53 9.91
N GLU A 29 0.20 -5.39 8.59
CA GLU A 29 0.33 -6.54 7.69
C GLU A 29 1.75 -7.09 7.67
N TRP A 30 2.76 -6.23 7.73
CA TRP A 30 4.15 -6.64 7.85
C TRP A 30 4.37 -7.57 9.04
N ASN A 31 3.90 -7.16 10.22
CA ASN A 31 4.02 -7.95 11.43
C ASN A 31 3.22 -9.26 11.30
N ARG A 32 1.94 -9.17 10.91
CA ARG A 32 1.04 -10.31 10.78
C ARG A 32 1.58 -11.38 9.82
N LEU A 33 2.04 -10.97 8.64
CA LEU A 33 2.52 -11.90 7.63
C LEU A 33 3.90 -12.45 7.98
N ARG A 34 4.78 -11.66 8.58
CA ARG A 34 6.06 -12.17 9.11
C ARG A 34 5.83 -13.29 10.13
N ASP A 35 4.89 -13.09 11.04
CA ASP A 35 4.55 -14.08 12.06
C ASP A 35 3.92 -15.33 11.43
N PHE A 36 3.01 -15.18 10.45
CA PHE A 36 2.44 -16.30 9.68
C PHE A 36 3.50 -17.11 8.93
N LEU A 37 4.48 -16.44 8.31
CA LEU A 37 5.57 -17.09 7.58
C LEU A 37 6.60 -17.76 8.51
N ALA A 38 6.45 -17.58 9.82
CA ALA A 38 7.42 -17.99 10.83
C ALA A 38 8.85 -17.56 10.42
N LEU A 39 8.99 -16.30 10.00
CA LEU A 39 10.29 -15.72 9.63
C LEU A 39 11.03 -15.34 10.92
N GLY A 40 11.91 -16.24 11.37
CA GLY A 40 12.50 -16.19 12.72
C GLY A 40 14.02 -16.15 12.75
N PRO A 41 14.63 -16.22 13.95
CA PRO A 41 16.08 -16.12 14.14
C PRO A 41 16.89 -17.09 13.28
N ALA A 42 16.47 -18.36 13.17
CA ALA A 42 17.16 -19.35 12.35
C ALA A 42 17.15 -19.00 10.85
N ASP A 43 16.06 -18.41 10.33
CA ASP A 43 16.03 -17.92 8.95
C ASP A 43 17.03 -16.75 8.79
N PHE A 44 17.05 -15.81 9.74
CA PHE A 44 17.97 -14.66 9.70
C PHE A 44 19.43 -15.08 9.78
N GLU A 45 19.78 -16.02 10.65
CA GLU A 45 21.14 -16.56 10.75
C GLU A 45 21.59 -17.20 9.43
N ALA A 46 20.73 -18.04 8.83
CA ALA A 46 21.04 -18.68 7.56
C ALA A 46 21.15 -17.65 6.41
N MET A 47 20.22 -16.68 6.34
CA MET A 47 20.28 -15.60 5.36
C MET A 47 21.55 -14.77 5.53
N LEU A 48 21.89 -14.33 6.75
CA LEU A 48 23.10 -13.55 7.07
C LEU A 48 24.37 -14.23 6.56
N ALA A 49 24.48 -15.56 6.71
CA ALA A 49 25.62 -16.33 6.22
C ALA A 49 25.80 -16.29 4.69
N THR A 50 24.78 -15.82 3.95
CA THR A 50 24.77 -15.74 2.48
C THR A 50 24.78 -14.31 1.93
N VAL A 51 24.61 -13.31 2.79
CA VAL A 51 24.48 -11.89 2.40
C VAL A 51 25.69 -11.38 1.62
N GLU A 52 26.91 -11.73 2.03
CA GLU A 52 28.14 -11.26 1.34
C GLU A 52 28.21 -11.78 -0.10
N SER A 53 27.93 -13.07 -0.30
CA SER A 53 27.91 -13.71 -1.63
C SER A 53 26.87 -13.05 -2.55
N LEU A 54 25.70 -12.73 -2.01
CA LEU A 54 24.64 -12.04 -2.76
C LEU A 54 25.00 -10.57 -3.05
N PHE A 55 25.59 -9.85 -2.09
CA PHE A 55 26.03 -8.47 -2.30
C PHE A 55 27.09 -8.36 -3.39
N ARG A 56 28.07 -9.28 -3.41
CA ARG A 56 29.13 -9.33 -4.42
C ARG A 56 28.56 -9.40 -5.84
N ARG A 57 27.47 -10.13 -6.02
CA ARG A 57 26.78 -10.34 -7.31
C ARG A 57 25.59 -9.40 -7.52
N GLY A 58 25.34 -8.47 -6.60
CA GLY A 58 24.22 -7.52 -6.66
C GLY A 58 24.16 -6.69 -7.94
N PRO A 59 25.28 -6.11 -8.43
CA PRO A 59 25.30 -5.39 -9.71
C PRO A 59 24.90 -6.27 -10.91
N GLU A 60 25.32 -7.54 -10.93
CA GLU A 60 24.94 -8.49 -11.97
C GLU A 60 23.43 -8.75 -11.95
N LEU A 61 22.83 -8.96 -10.77
CA LEU A 61 21.38 -9.16 -10.64
C LEU A 61 20.60 -7.95 -11.17
N VAL A 62 21.01 -6.74 -10.80
CA VAL A 62 20.33 -5.51 -11.23
C VAL A 62 20.42 -5.36 -12.75
N VAL A 63 21.61 -5.49 -13.33
CA VAL A 63 21.81 -5.37 -14.78
C VAL A 63 21.02 -6.46 -15.52
N GLY A 64 21.24 -7.73 -15.13
CA GLY A 64 20.61 -8.88 -15.77
C GLY A 64 19.08 -8.86 -15.69
N THR A 65 18.50 -8.33 -14.61
CA THR A 65 17.04 -8.19 -14.52
C THR A 65 16.51 -7.24 -15.59
N TYR A 66 17.12 -6.06 -15.77
CA TYR A 66 16.65 -5.13 -16.79
C TYR A 66 16.95 -5.59 -18.22
N ASP A 67 18.06 -6.29 -18.42
CA ASP A 67 18.37 -6.89 -19.72
C ASP A 67 17.31 -7.95 -20.08
N TYR A 68 16.87 -8.76 -19.11
CA TYR A 68 15.76 -9.69 -19.29
C TYR A 68 14.43 -8.97 -19.62
N LEU A 69 14.09 -7.94 -18.85
CA LEU A 69 12.86 -7.16 -19.09
C LEU A 69 12.85 -6.48 -20.46
N LEU A 70 14.01 -6.04 -20.95
CA LEU A 70 14.17 -5.47 -22.28
C LEU A 70 14.03 -6.53 -23.38
N ALA A 71 14.56 -7.74 -23.17
CA ALA A 71 14.48 -8.83 -24.14
C ALA A 71 13.08 -9.44 -24.26
N HIS A 72 12.29 -9.40 -23.18
CA HIS A 72 10.92 -9.91 -23.19
C HIS A 72 9.93 -8.87 -23.75
N HIS A 73 9.32 -9.18 -24.91
CA HIS A 73 8.50 -8.22 -25.67
C HIS A 73 7.39 -7.55 -24.83
N GLY A 74 6.63 -8.32 -24.03
CA GLY A 74 5.53 -7.75 -23.26
C GLY A 74 5.98 -6.70 -22.25
N THR A 75 7.15 -6.88 -21.63
CA THR A 75 7.69 -5.92 -20.67
C THR A 75 8.39 -4.75 -21.36
N ALA A 76 9.00 -4.98 -22.52
CA ALA A 76 9.53 -3.90 -23.35
C ALA A 76 8.43 -2.94 -23.81
N VAL A 77 7.28 -3.45 -24.25
CA VAL A 77 6.11 -2.63 -24.64
C VAL A 77 5.59 -1.81 -23.46
N ILE A 78 5.42 -2.42 -22.29
CA ILE A 78 4.98 -1.70 -21.07
C ILE A 78 5.93 -0.55 -20.71
N LEU A 79 7.23 -0.76 -20.90
CA LEU A 79 8.26 0.22 -20.55
C LEU A 79 8.53 1.24 -21.67
N GLY A 80 7.98 1.04 -22.87
CA GLY A 80 8.25 1.86 -24.06
C GLY A 80 9.68 1.65 -24.60
N TRP A 81 10.23 0.45 -24.46
CA TRP A 81 11.62 0.09 -24.79
C TRP A 81 11.75 -0.81 -26.02
N GLU A 82 10.73 -0.89 -26.87
CA GLU A 82 10.72 -1.76 -28.06
C GLU A 82 11.85 -1.44 -29.05
N LYS A 83 12.38 -0.22 -29.00
CA LYS A 83 13.50 0.26 -29.84
C LYS A 83 14.80 0.44 -29.05
N GLY A 84 14.87 -0.13 -27.85
CA GLY A 84 15.94 0.08 -26.89
C GLY A 84 15.47 0.93 -25.70
N ALA A 85 16.14 0.75 -24.57
CA ALA A 85 15.82 1.47 -23.35
C ALA A 85 16.27 2.93 -23.41
N ASP A 86 15.42 3.84 -22.94
CA ASP A 86 15.82 5.21 -22.60
C ASP A 86 16.91 5.15 -21.51
N PRO A 87 18.13 5.68 -21.74
CA PRO A 87 19.23 5.60 -20.78
C PRO A 87 18.91 6.21 -19.42
N GLU A 88 18.18 7.33 -19.38
CA GLU A 88 17.84 8.00 -18.12
C GLU A 88 16.81 7.18 -17.33
N HIS A 89 15.79 6.68 -18.03
CA HIS A 89 14.79 5.80 -17.43
C HIS A 89 15.41 4.49 -16.92
N LEU A 90 16.29 3.86 -17.70
CA LEU A 90 16.98 2.65 -17.28
C LEU A 90 17.86 2.90 -16.05
N ALA A 91 18.62 4.00 -16.01
CA ALA A 91 19.45 4.36 -14.87
C ALA A 91 18.61 4.61 -13.61
N GLU A 92 17.50 5.33 -13.74
CA GLU A 92 16.53 5.55 -12.67
C GLU A 92 16.00 4.22 -12.10
N ARG A 93 15.57 3.32 -12.98
CA ARG A 93 15.02 2.01 -12.61
C ARG A 93 16.06 1.13 -11.92
N ARG A 94 17.28 1.04 -12.46
CA ARG A 94 18.41 0.34 -11.84
C ARG A 94 18.71 0.88 -10.45
N ARG A 95 18.72 2.21 -10.26
CA ARG A 95 18.93 2.83 -8.94
C ARG A 95 17.87 2.41 -7.93
N PHE A 96 16.58 2.42 -8.31
CA PHE A 96 15.51 1.97 -7.41
C PHE A 96 15.66 0.50 -7.01
N PHE A 97 15.98 -0.37 -7.98
CA PHE A 97 16.26 -1.78 -7.71
C PHE A 97 17.44 -1.92 -6.75
N THR A 98 18.57 -1.26 -7.01
CA THR A 98 19.75 -1.32 -6.15
C THR A 98 19.45 -0.91 -4.72
N VAL A 99 18.66 0.14 -4.50
CA VAL A 99 18.25 0.56 -3.15
C VAL A 99 17.41 -0.51 -2.46
N TRP A 100 16.42 -1.08 -3.16
CA TRP A 100 15.62 -2.17 -2.62
C TRP A 100 16.47 -3.39 -2.27
N LEU A 101 17.35 -3.80 -3.17
CA LEU A 101 18.25 -4.94 -2.98
C LEU A 101 19.18 -4.70 -1.78
N ALA A 102 19.76 -3.51 -1.65
CA ALA A 102 20.64 -3.18 -0.53
C ALA A 102 19.89 -3.21 0.81
N ARG A 103 18.66 -2.68 0.88
CA ARG A 103 17.83 -2.74 2.10
C ARG A 103 17.44 -4.17 2.46
N MET A 104 17.06 -4.97 1.46
CA MET A 104 16.70 -6.38 1.64
C MET A 104 17.89 -7.24 2.10
N LEU A 105 19.05 -7.12 1.44
CA LEU A 105 20.26 -7.83 1.85
C LEU A 105 20.84 -7.32 3.17
N GLY A 106 20.59 -6.05 3.52
CA GLY A 106 20.83 -5.49 4.85
C GLY A 106 19.82 -5.94 5.92
N LEU A 107 18.86 -6.80 5.57
CA LEU A 107 17.79 -7.30 6.44
C LEU A 107 17.06 -6.17 7.17
N ASP A 108 16.76 -5.08 6.47
CA ASP A 108 15.96 -3.98 7.00
C ASP A 108 14.54 -4.47 7.30
N MET A 109 14.25 -4.74 8.58
CA MET A 109 12.94 -5.22 9.03
C MET A 109 12.03 -4.09 9.55
N SER A 110 12.35 -2.84 9.22
CA SER A 110 11.63 -1.68 9.76
C SER A 110 10.25 -1.48 9.13
N HIS A 111 9.37 -0.83 9.89
CA HIS A 111 8.08 -0.35 9.37
C HIS A 111 8.22 0.70 8.28
N ASP A 112 9.34 1.42 8.21
CA ASP A 112 9.62 2.29 7.06
C ASP A 112 9.74 1.48 5.76
N PHE A 113 10.43 0.34 5.80
CA PHE A 113 10.58 -0.50 4.62
C PHE A 113 9.24 -1.12 4.19
N ALA A 114 8.39 -1.51 5.16
CA ALA A 114 7.03 -1.94 4.88
C ALA A 114 6.25 -0.88 4.07
N ARG A 115 6.30 0.38 4.50
CA ARG A 115 5.65 1.49 3.79
C ARG A 115 6.30 1.77 2.43
N TYR A 116 7.62 1.61 2.31
CA TYR A 116 8.35 1.75 1.05
C TYR A 116 7.87 0.72 0.02
N LEU A 117 7.72 -0.55 0.42
CA LEU A 117 7.22 -1.64 -0.42
C LEU A 117 5.77 -1.40 -0.86
N PHE A 118 4.91 -0.99 0.07
CA PHE A 118 3.55 -0.58 -0.27
C PHE A 118 3.52 0.55 -1.31
N ARG A 119 4.36 1.58 -1.14
CA ARG A 119 4.47 2.67 -2.11
C ARG A 119 5.02 2.19 -3.45
N ALA A 120 5.97 1.26 -3.46
CA ALA A 120 6.48 0.65 -4.68
C ALA A 120 5.35 -0.07 -5.45
N GLY A 121 4.45 -0.77 -4.75
CA GLY A 121 3.24 -1.35 -5.31
C GLY A 121 2.36 -0.33 -6.05
N GLN A 122 2.06 0.80 -5.42
CA GLN A 122 1.31 1.89 -6.04
C GLN A 122 2.00 2.43 -7.30
N ILE A 123 3.33 2.56 -7.29
CA ILE A 123 4.10 3.03 -8.44
C ILE A 123 3.98 2.06 -9.62
N HIS A 124 4.00 0.75 -9.38
CA HIS A 124 3.76 -0.26 -10.42
C HIS A 124 2.32 -0.24 -10.94
N ALA A 125 1.36 0.17 -10.13
CA ALA A 125 -0.03 0.37 -10.52
C ALA A 125 -0.29 1.68 -11.32
N ALA A 126 0.74 2.32 -11.87
CA ALA A 126 0.73 3.62 -12.54
C ALA A 126 0.66 4.87 -11.64
N HIS A 127 0.74 4.77 -10.30
CA HIS A 127 0.70 5.97 -9.44
C HIS A 127 2.08 6.62 -9.20
N GLY A 128 3.04 6.37 -10.10
CA GLY A 128 4.36 6.99 -10.14
C GLY A 128 4.46 8.15 -11.14
N PRO A 129 5.59 8.89 -11.21
CA PRO A 129 5.72 10.06 -12.08
C PRO A 129 5.47 9.79 -13.57
N ARG A 130 5.90 8.62 -14.06
CA ARG A 130 5.76 8.22 -15.47
C ARG A 130 4.41 7.57 -15.80
N GLN A 131 3.56 7.32 -14.81
CA GLN A 131 2.22 6.71 -14.99
C GLN A 131 2.22 5.40 -15.79
N ILE A 132 3.30 4.62 -15.70
CA ILE A 132 3.41 3.31 -16.36
C ILE A 132 2.72 2.27 -15.49
N HIS A 133 1.70 1.60 -16.05
CA HIS A 133 1.04 0.46 -15.43
C HIS A 133 1.80 -0.83 -15.77
N VAL A 134 2.29 -1.52 -14.75
CA VAL A 134 2.90 -2.85 -14.87
C VAL A 134 1.89 -3.86 -14.34
N PRO A 135 1.36 -4.80 -15.16
CA PRO A 135 0.50 -5.86 -14.69
C PRO A 135 1.12 -6.64 -13.52
N ASP A 136 0.28 -6.98 -12.54
CA ASP A 136 0.67 -7.66 -11.29
C ASP A 136 1.34 -9.02 -11.52
N VAL A 137 0.98 -9.73 -12.59
CA VAL A 137 1.66 -10.96 -13.00
C VAL A 137 3.16 -10.77 -13.23
N TYR A 138 3.58 -9.62 -13.78
CA TYR A 138 5.00 -9.32 -13.98
C TYR A 138 5.69 -8.89 -12.68
N VAL A 139 4.97 -8.25 -11.75
CA VAL A 139 5.48 -7.94 -10.40
C VAL A 139 5.76 -9.23 -9.63
N THR A 140 4.79 -10.15 -9.63
CA THR A 140 4.90 -11.49 -9.02
C THR A 140 6.05 -12.28 -9.65
N GLY A 141 6.07 -12.38 -10.98
CA GLY A 141 7.12 -13.11 -11.70
C GLY A 141 8.52 -12.56 -11.45
N SER A 142 8.67 -11.24 -11.32
CA SER A 142 9.97 -10.60 -11.04
C SER A 142 10.53 -11.02 -9.68
N ILE A 143 9.68 -11.17 -8.66
CA ILE A 143 10.11 -11.66 -7.35
C ILE A 143 10.60 -13.11 -7.42
N SER A 144 9.92 -13.96 -8.19
CA SER A 144 10.38 -15.34 -8.44
C SER A 144 11.72 -15.39 -9.19
N LEU A 145 11.94 -14.49 -10.16
CA LEU A 145 13.22 -14.38 -10.87
C LEU A 145 14.38 -13.98 -9.95
N VAL A 146 14.13 -13.08 -8.99
CA VAL A 146 15.14 -12.74 -7.96
C VAL A 146 15.48 -13.96 -7.12
N ASN A 147 14.48 -14.69 -6.63
CA ASN A 147 14.72 -15.90 -5.82
C ASN A 147 15.51 -16.98 -6.59
N ALA A 148 15.14 -17.22 -7.85
CA ALA A 148 15.88 -18.15 -8.72
C ALA A 148 17.32 -17.70 -8.96
N THR A 149 17.55 -16.38 -9.10
CA THR A 149 18.89 -15.82 -9.25
C THR A 149 19.71 -15.95 -7.97
N PHE A 150 19.11 -15.77 -6.79
CA PHE A 150 19.76 -16.04 -5.51
C PHE A 150 20.19 -17.49 -5.41
N ALA A 151 19.32 -18.44 -5.77
CA ALA A 151 19.68 -19.87 -5.79
C ALA A 151 20.87 -20.17 -6.71
N ARG A 152 20.89 -19.55 -7.91
CA ARG A 152 22.01 -19.67 -8.83
C ARG A 152 23.31 -19.11 -8.22
N PHE A 153 23.28 -17.88 -7.70
CA PHE A 153 24.45 -17.24 -7.10
C PHE A 153 25.00 -18.03 -5.93
N LEU A 154 24.15 -18.49 -5.01
CA LEU A 154 24.61 -19.25 -3.85
C LEU A 154 25.17 -20.62 -4.24
N ARG A 155 24.62 -21.27 -5.27
CA ARG A 155 25.21 -22.51 -5.81
C ARG A 155 26.61 -22.26 -6.40
N GLU A 156 26.82 -21.14 -7.07
CA GLU A 156 28.10 -20.78 -7.69
C GLU A 156 29.15 -20.33 -6.64
N GLU A 157 28.76 -19.48 -5.69
CA GLU A 157 29.67 -18.88 -4.69
C GLU A 157 29.90 -19.79 -3.47
N MET A 158 28.96 -20.69 -3.16
CA MET A 158 28.97 -21.54 -1.95
C MET A 158 28.66 -23.01 -2.29
N PRO A 159 29.42 -23.64 -3.22
CA PRO A 159 29.12 -24.99 -3.69
C PRO A 159 29.17 -26.01 -2.55
N GLY A 160 28.10 -26.78 -2.39
CA GLY A 160 27.98 -27.82 -1.37
C GLY A 160 27.84 -27.30 0.07
N ASN A 161 27.73 -25.99 0.29
CA ASN A 161 27.60 -25.45 1.64
C ASN A 161 26.21 -25.81 2.21
N PRO A 162 26.15 -26.50 3.37
CA PRO A 162 24.88 -26.99 3.94
C PRO A 162 23.94 -25.87 4.40
N ILE A 163 24.40 -24.61 4.54
CA ILE A 163 23.54 -23.49 4.94
C ILE A 163 22.62 -23.00 3.82
N VAL A 164 22.99 -23.25 2.55
CA VAL A 164 22.32 -22.66 1.37
C VAL A 164 20.84 -23.03 1.28
N PRO A 165 20.40 -24.29 1.49
CA PRO A 165 18.98 -24.61 1.48
C PRO A 165 18.16 -23.85 2.53
N ALA A 166 18.68 -23.73 3.75
CA ALA A 166 18.02 -22.99 4.83
C ALA A 166 17.95 -21.49 4.51
N ALA A 167 19.03 -20.92 3.98
CA ALA A 167 19.08 -19.52 3.56
C ALA A 167 18.06 -19.23 2.44
N LEU A 168 17.97 -20.09 1.42
CA LEU A 168 17.00 -19.93 0.33
C LEU A 168 15.55 -20.05 0.81
N ALA A 169 15.26 -20.89 1.79
CA ALA A 169 13.94 -20.91 2.43
C ALA A 169 13.63 -19.57 3.13
N GLY A 170 14.59 -19.02 3.88
CA GLY A 170 14.49 -17.70 4.49
C GLY A 170 14.28 -16.58 3.48
N TRP A 171 15.09 -16.53 2.42
CA TRP A 171 14.96 -15.54 1.35
C TRP A 171 13.62 -15.64 0.64
N ASN A 172 13.11 -16.85 0.38
CA ASN A 172 11.80 -17.06 -0.23
C ASN A 172 10.67 -16.51 0.67
N LYS A 173 10.72 -16.75 1.99
CA LYS A 173 9.76 -16.17 2.94
C LYS A 173 9.81 -14.63 2.91
N LEU A 174 11.01 -14.04 3.01
CA LEU A 174 11.18 -12.58 3.01
C LEU A 174 10.71 -11.95 1.68
N LEU A 175 11.06 -12.55 0.55
CA LEU A 175 10.60 -12.11 -0.77
C LEU A 175 9.08 -12.22 -0.92
N SER A 176 8.46 -13.25 -0.34
CA SER A 176 6.99 -13.39 -0.31
C SER A 176 6.34 -12.30 0.53
N LEU A 177 6.91 -11.96 1.69
CA LEU A 177 6.49 -10.82 2.51
C LEU A 177 6.57 -9.50 1.71
N HIS A 178 7.68 -9.28 1.00
CA HIS A 178 7.86 -8.09 0.17
C HIS A 178 6.84 -8.00 -0.98
N LEU A 179 6.62 -9.11 -1.68
CA LEU A 179 5.63 -9.22 -2.74
C LEU A 179 4.24 -8.87 -2.23
N HIS A 180 3.84 -9.44 -1.09
CA HIS A 180 2.52 -9.18 -0.52
C HIS A 180 2.28 -7.69 -0.24
N LEU A 181 3.25 -7.01 0.38
CA LEU A 181 3.10 -5.57 0.63
C LEU A 181 3.05 -4.73 -0.65
N MET A 182 3.81 -5.11 -1.68
CA MET A 182 3.69 -4.47 -2.99
C MET A 182 2.30 -4.74 -3.60
N LEU A 183 1.74 -5.94 -3.47
CA LEU A 183 0.40 -6.26 -3.97
C LEU A 183 -0.69 -5.48 -3.24
N LEU A 184 -0.58 -5.29 -1.92
CA LEU A 184 -1.50 -4.42 -1.18
C LEU A 184 -1.47 -2.97 -1.69
N GLY A 185 -0.26 -2.44 -1.90
CA GLY A 185 -0.08 -1.12 -2.48
C GLY A 185 -0.67 -1.02 -3.87
N TYR A 186 -0.39 -2.02 -4.71
CA TYR A 186 -0.89 -2.12 -6.07
C TYR A 186 -2.43 -2.15 -6.09
N GLN A 187 -3.06 -3.01 -5.30
CA GLN A 187 -4.51 -3.12 -5.20
C GLN A 187 -5.16 -1.83 -4.69
N SER A 188 -4.55 -1.15 -3.72
CA SER A 188 -5.06 0.14 -3.24
C SER A 188 -5.11 1.19 -4.34
N ALA A 189 -4.11 1.21 -5.23
CA ALA A 189 -4.03 2.08 -6.39
C ALA A 189 -5.04 1.69 -7.47
N ARG A 190 -5.15 0.40 -7.80
CA ARG A 190 -6.19 -0.07 -8.74
C ARG A 190 -7.60 0.22 -8.26
N ALA A 191 -7.86 0.11 -6.95
CA ALA A 191 -9.14 0.47 -6.35
C ALA A 191 -9.39 1.99 -6.40
N TRP A 192 -8.34 2.81 -6.30
CA TRP A 192 -8.46 4.27 -6.45
C TRP A 192 -8.93 4.67 -7.86
N ASP A 193 -8.52 3.93 -8.88
CA ASP A 193 -8.87 4.16 -10.28
C ASP A 193 -10.11 3.39 -10.76
N ALA A 194 -10.76 2.60 -9.89
CA ALA A 194 -11.84 1.72 -10.30
C ALA A 194 -13.22 2.41 -10.31
N GLY A 195 -13.82 2.54 -11.50
CA GLY A 195 -15.19 3.01 -11.70
C GLY A 195 -15.29 4.15 -12.70
N ASP A 196 -16.51 4.59 -12.98
CA ASP A 196 -16.80 5.52 -14.08
C ASP A 196 -17.16 6.94 -13.59
N CYS A 197 -17.21 7.16 -12.27
CA CYS A 197 -17.50 8.45 -11.66
C CYS A 197 -16.20 9.09 -11.12
N PRO A 198 -15.59 10.05 -11.85
CA PRO A 198 -14.43 10.78 -11.36
C PRO A 198 -14.85 11.82 -10.30
N VAL A 199 -14.12 11.82 -9.18
CA VAL A 199 -14.35 12.72 -8.04
C VAL A 199 -13.04 13.41 -7.70
N GLU A 200 -13.08 14.75 -7.67
CA GLU A 200 -11.92 15.56 -7.29
C GLU A 200 -11.81 15.63 -5.76
N LEU A 201 -10.70 15.13 -5.22
CA LEU A 201 -10.33 15.27 -3.82
C LEU A 201 -9.33 16.42 -3.66
N SER A 202 -9.66 17.37 -2.79
CA SER A 202 -8.80 18.50 -2.42
C SER A 202 -8.26 18.33 -1.00
N PHE A 203 -6.95 18.51 -0.84
CA PHE A 203 -6.24 18.31 0.42
C PHE A 203 -5.75 19.63 1.00
N TYR A 204 -5.83 19.77 2.32
CA TYR A 204 -5.46 20.99 3.05
C TYR A 204 -4.58 20.71 4.26
N GLY A 205 -3.83 21.73 4.70
CA GLY A 205 -2.93 21.64 5.86
C GLY A 205 -1.97 20.44 5.78
N ARG A 206 -1.84 19.72 6.90
CA ARG A 206 -0.96 18.55 7.04
C ARG A 206 -1.28 17.40 6.06
N LEU A 207 -2.49 17.32 5.49
CA LEU A 207 -2.76 16.31 4.45
C LEU A 207 -1.92 16.51 3.19
N ARG A 208 -1.52 17.74 2.87
CA ARG A 208 -0.60 18.00 1.75
C ARG A 208 0.78 17.41 2.00
N ASP A 209 1.20 17.34 3.26
CA ASP A 209 2.48 16.73 3.64
C ASP A 209 2.45 15.22 3.50
N TYR A 210 1.31 14.58 3.78
CA TYR A 210 1.13 13.14 3.59
C TYR A 210 0.99 12.75 2.12
N THR A 211 0.15 13.48 1.38
CA THR A 211 -0.19 13.14 -0.02
C THR A 211 0.83 13.65 -1.02
N LYS A 212 1.63 14.67 -0.65
CA LYS A 212 2.51 15.44 -1.55
C LYS A 212 1.77 16.06 -2.74
N ARG A 213 0.45 16.24 -2.62
CA ARG A 213 -0.44 16.75 -3.66
C ARG A 213 -1.41 17.77 -3.06
N LYS A 214 -1.89 18.69 -3.90
CA LYS A 214 -2.98 19.61 -3.53
C LYS A 214 -4.35 19.01 -3.85
N THR A 215 -4.44 18.31 -4.97
CA THR A 215 -5.63 17.64 -5.45
C THR A 215 -5.27 16.29 -6.06
N MET A 216 -6.22 15.36 -6.05
CA MET A 216 -6.16 14.08 -6.76
C MET A 216 -7.56 13.69 -7.21
N THR A 217 -7.67 13.01 -8.35
CA THR A 217 -8.95 12.45 -8.82
C THR A 217 -9.03 10.99 -8.43
N MET A 218 -10.13 10.57 -7.80
CA MET A 218 -10.47 9.17 -7.53
C MET A 218 -11.64 8.79 -8.43
N HIS A 219 -11.67 7.54 -8.91
CA HIS A 219 -12.81 7.00 -9.63
C HIS A 219 -13.62 6.09 -8.70
N LEU A 220 -14.94 6.16 -8.81
CA LEU A 220 -15.89 5.36 -8.03
C LEU A 220 -16.97 4.78 -8.96
N PRO A 221 -17.57 3.63 -8.62
CA PRO A 221 -18.83 3.22 -9.23
C PRO A 221 -19.92 4.28 -9.02
N GLU A 222 -20.81 4.45 -10.00
CA GLU A 222 -21.96 5.34 -9.85
C GLU A 222 -22.83 4.92 -8.65
N GLY A 223 -23.35 5.89 -7.89
CA GLY A 223 -24.14 5.62 -6.69
C GLY A 223 -23.32 5.23 -5.47
N SER A 224 -21.97 5.29 -5.53
CA SER A 224 -21.12 5.05 -4.37
C SER A 224 -21.40 6.03 -3.23
N ARG A 225 -21.26 5.54 -1.99
CA ARG A 225 -21.44 6.34 -0.78
C ARG A 225 -20.15 7.08 -0.42
N MET A 226 -20.26 8.14 0.39
CA MET A 226 -19.12 8.82 1.00
C MET A 226 -18.24 7.85 1.81
N GLU A 227 -18.85 6.86 2.45
CA GLU A 227 -18.16 5.73 3.10
C GLU A 227 -17.14 5.04 2.16
N THR A 228 -17.57 4.68 0.94
CA THR A 228 -16.72 4.00 -0.04
C THR A 228 -15.55 4.87 -0.47
N LEU A 229 -15.80 6.16 -0.68
CA LEU A 229 -14.77 7.15 -1.02
C LEU A 229 -13.72 7.24 0.10
N LEU A 230 -14.16 7.41 1.35
CA LEU A 230 -13.25 7.56 2.49
C LEU A 230 -12.49 6.26 2.77
N THR A 231 -13.13 5.10 2.66
CA THR A 231 -12.46 3.81 2.79
C THR A 231 -11.34 3.64 1.76
N ARG A 232 -11.61 3.94 0.48
CA ARG A 232 -10.57 3.93 -0.56
C ARG A 232 -9.46 4.93 -0.28
N PHE A 233 -9.82 6.14 0.16
CA PHE A 233 -8.85 7.17 0.53
C PHE A 233 -7.90 6.70 1.63
N PHE A 234 -8.43 6.14 2.72
CA PHE A 234 -7.62 5.67 3.84
C PHE A 234 -6.89 4.35 3.56
N ASN A 235 -7.38 3.52 2.64
CA ASN A 235 -6.63 2.36 2.16
C ASN A 235 -5.46 2.76 1.25
N TYR A 236 -5.61 3.84 0.48
CA TYR A 236 -4.54 4.37 -0.36
C TYR A 236 -3.51 5.18 0.44
N PHE A 237 -3.93 5.91 1.48
CA PHE A 237 -3.09 6.67 2.40
C PHE A 237 -3.18 6.15 3.85
N PRO A 238 -2.70 4.93 4.13
CA PRO A 238 -2.86 4.31 5.46
C PRO A 238 -2.18 5.11 6.58
N ARG A 239 -1.07 5.81 6.29
CA ARG A 239 -0.36 6.65 7.26
C ARG A 239 -1.20 7.83 7.79
N VAL A 240 -2.24 8.26 7.07
CA VAL A 240 -3.11 9.36 7.50
C VAL A 240 -3.99 8.94 8.68
N ARG A 241 -4.27 7.64 8.81
CA ARG A 241 -5.23 7.11 9.79
C ARG A 241 -4.83 7.39 11.24
N THR A 242 -3.52 7.40 11.55
CA THR A 242 -3.03 7.67 12.91
C THR A 242 -3.33 9.10 13.38
N ASP A 243 -3.52 10.03 12.45
CA ASP A 243 -3.86 11.42 12.74
C ASP A 243 -5.36 11.68 12.71
N VAL A 244 -6.11 10.89 11.92
CA VAL A 244 -7.55 11.05 11.71
C VAL A 244 -8.38 10.27 12.71
N PHE A 245 -7.94 9.08 13.11
CA PHE A 245 -8.79 8.15 13.84
C PHE A 245 -8.33 7.88 15.28
N GLU A 246 -9.32 7.68 16.13
CA GLU A 246 -9.21 6.89 17.36
C GLU A 246 -9.72 5.48 17.07
N ILE A 247 -9.04 4.48 17.62
CA ILE A 247 -9.40 3.07 17.43
C ILE A 247 -10.36 2.69 18.57
N GLU A 248 -11.54 2.25 18.19
CA GLU A 248 -12.52 1.65 19.09
C GLU A 248 -12.69 0.17 18.73
N TRP A 249 -12.94 -0.67 19.72
CA TRP A 249 -13.20 -2.09 19.52
C TRP A 249 -14.68 -2.34 19.78
N LEU A 250 -15.41 -2.73 18.74
CA LEU A 250 -16.84 -2.95 18.80
C LEU A 250 -17.13 -4.44 18.89
N ASP A 251 -18.00 -4.79 19.82
CA ASP A 251 -18.56 -6.13 19.94
C ASP A 251 -19.59 -6.35 18.83
N LYS A 252 -19.40 -7.40 18.05
CA LYS A 252 -20.28 -7.79 16.95
C LYS A 252 -20.65 -9.26 17.08
N GLU A 253 -21.94 -9.49 17.23
CA GLU A 253 -22.50 -10.84 17.16
C GLU A 253 -22.50 -11.31 15.70
N GLN A 254 -21.88 -12.45 15.46
CA GLN A 254 -22.00 -13.18 14.19
C GLN A 254 -22.51 -14.59 14.45
N LEU A 255 -23.14 -15.18 13.45
CA LEU A 255 -23.53 -16.58 13.50
C LEU A 255 -22.39 -17.44 12.94
N ASP A 256 -22.04 -18.52 13.61
CA ASP A 256 -21.14 -19.54 13.06
C ASP A 256 -21.83 -20.33 11.91
N GLU A 257 -21.09 -21.26 11.29
CA GLU A 257 -21.61 -22.12 10.21
C GLU A 257 -22.83 -22.97 10.65
N GLN A 258 -23.05 -23.12 11.97
CA GLN A 258 -24.16 -23.85 12.55
C GLN A 258 -25.28 -22.93 13.07
N GLY A 259 -25.20 -21.62 12.80
CA GLY A 259 -26.21 -20.64 13.21
C GLY A 259 -26.13 -20.23 14.68
N ARG A 260 -25.06 -20.59 15.41
CA ARG A 260 -24.89 -20.20 16.82
C ARG A 260 -24.24 -18.82 16.91
N PRO A 261 -24.77 -17.93 17.76
CA PRO A 261 -24.17 -16.61 17.94
C PRO A 261 -22.84 -16.74 18.64
N TRP A 262 -21.82 -16.08 18.09
CA TRP A 262 -20.51 -15.92 18.69
C TRP A 262 -20.07 -14.46 18.57
N MET A 263 -19.37 -14.00 19.60
CA MET A 263 -18.92 -12.62 19.69
C MET A 263 -17.57 -12.47 19.00
N MET A 264 -17.52 -11.55 18.03
CA MET A 264 -16.29 -11.05 17.47
C MET A 264 -16.06 -9.61 17.90
N VAL A 265 -14.78 -9.27 18.04
CA VAL A 265 -14.37 -7.89 18.23
C VAL A 265 -13.95 -7.34 16.87
N GLU A 266 -14.64 -6.31 16.38
CA GLU A 266 -14.32 -5.62 15.14
C GLU A 266 -13.64 -4.28 15.44
N LYS A 267 -12.53 -4.00 14.75
CA LYS A 267 -11.80 -2.74 14.86
C LYS A 267 -12.58 -1.63 14.13
N SER A 268 -13.07 -0.65 14.88
CA SER A 268 -13.73 0.55 14.37
C SER A 268 -12.79 1.76 14.41
N HIS A 269 -12.92 2.64 13.43
CA HIS A 269 -12.12 3.86 13.31
C HIS A 269 -13.02 5.08 13.43
N GLN A 270 -13.06 5.67 14.63
CA GLN A 270 -13.84 6.86 14.91
C GLN A 270 -13.04 8.12 14.58
N VAL A 271 -13.64 9.04 13.82
CA VAL A 271 -12.97 10.29 13.45
C VAL A 271 -12.69 11.15 14.69
N ARG A 272 -11.45 11.64 14.81
CA ARG A 272 -11.07 12.62 15.83
C ARG A 272 -11.73 13.97 15.58
N LYS A 273 -12.05 14.67 16.67
CA LYS A 273 -12.64 16.02 16.60
C LYS A 273 -11.79 16.99 15.77
N GLY A 274 -12.47 17.86 15.04
CA GLY A 274 -11.86 18.93 14.24
C GLY A 274 -11.51 18.53 12.80
N TRP A 275 -11.48 17.24 12.46
CA TRP A 275 -11.42 16.81 11.07
C TRP A 275 -12.73 17.13 10.35
N ARG A 276 -12.64 17.73 9.17
CA ARG A 276 -13.83 18.06 8.36
C ARG A 276 -13.69 17.49 6.97
N VAL A 277 -14.74 16.84 6.50
CA VAL A 277 -14.88 16.39 5.12
C VAL A 277 -16.04 17.15 4.53
N LEU A 278 -15.79 17.89 3.46
CA LEU A 278 -16.82 18.68 2.77
C LEU A 278 -17.15 18.01 1.44
N LEU A 279 -18.43 17.81 1.16
CA LEU A 279 -18.96 17.48 -0.17
C LEU A 279 -19.55 18.76 -0.77
N ASN A 280 -18.99 19.23 -1.89
CA ASN A 280 -19.41 20.47 -2.55
C ASN A 280 -19.48 21.68 -1.59
N GLY A 281 -18.52 21.77 -0.67
CA GLY A 281 -18.42 22.84 0.32
C GLY A 281 -19.29 22.65 1.58
N ARG A 282 -20.13 21.61 1.64
CA ARG A 282 -20.98 21.31 2.80
C ARG A 282 -20.37 20.20 3.65
N ASN A 283 -20.30 20.41 4.96
CA ASN A 283 -19.67 19.43 5.87
C ASN A 283 -20.59 18.21 6.04
N ILE A 284 -20.05 17.02 5.76
CA ILE A 284 -20.82 15.79 5.79
C ILE A 284 -21.36 15.44 7.18
N SER A 285 -20.71 15.91 8.25
CA SER A 285 -21.10 15.64 9.64
C SER A 285 -22.45 16.28 10.03
N PHE A 286 -22.97 17.24 9.26
CA PHE A 286 -24.25 17.92 9.51
C PHE A 286 -25.34 17.55 8.49
N GLU A 287 -25.05 16.61 7.59
CA GLU A 287 -25.93 16.17 6.51
C GLU A 287 -26.16 14.64 6.67
N ASN A 288 -26.29 13.87 5.58
CA ASN A 288 -26.44 12.41 5.65
C ASN A 288 -25.13 11.64 5.96
N GLY A 289 -24.11 12.30 6.52
CA GLY A 289 -22.86 11.65 6.94
C GLY A 289 -22.20 10.80 5.85
N LEU A 290 -21.78 9.59 6.24
CA LEU A 290 -21.17 8.60 5.35
C LEU A 290 -22.16 8.02 4.31
N ASN A 291 -23.46 8.19 4.52
CA ASN A 291 -24.51 7.64 3.67
C ASN A 291 -24.80 8.51 2.44
N GLN A 292 -24.18 9.69 2.34
CA GLN A 292 -24.32 10.57 1.19
C GLN A 292 -23.86 9.87 -0.10
N ILE A 293 -24.69 9.96 -1.14
CA ILE A 293 -24.40 9.41 -2.45
C ILE A 293 -23.54 10.41 -3.23
N ILE A 294 -22.41 9.94 -3.74
CA ILE A 294 -21.51 10.71 -4.58
C ILE A 294 -21.98 10.66 -6.04
N LYS A 295 -22.01 11.82 -6.67
CA LYS A 295 -22.46 12.01 -8.05
C LYS A 295 -21.32 12.49 -8.96
N PRO A 296 -21.43 12.28 -10.28
CA PRO A 296 -20.48 12.84 -11.23
C PRO A 296 -20.35 14.35 -11.09
N GLY A 297 -19.11 14.84 -11.02
CA GLY A 297 -18.81 16.27 -10.86
C GLY A 297 -18.73 16.76 -9.41
N ASP A 298 -19.06 15.91 -8.43
CA ASP A 298 -18.87 16.24 -7.02
C ASP A 298 -17.40 16.50 -6.68
N LYS A 299 -17.20 17.38 -5.71
CA LYS A 299 -15.89 17.72 -5.16
C LYS A 299 -15.84 17.44 -3.67
N VAL A 300 -14.81 16.72 -3.24
CA VAL A 300 -14.57 16.41 -1.83
C VAL A 300 -13.37 17.18 -1.33
N SER A 301 -13.51 17.86 -0.21
CA SER A 301 -12.41 18.58 0.44
C SER A 301 -12.16 18.03 1.83
N ILE A 302 -10.92 17.64 2.13
CA ILE A 302 -10.56 17.05 3.43
C ILE A 302 -9.65 18.02 4.18
N PHE A 303 -10.10 18.42 5.38
CA PHE A 303 -9.42 19.37 6.25
C PHE A 303 -8.99 18.70 7.55
N PRO A 304 -7.70 18.79 7.92
CA PRO A 304 -7.28 18.47 9.28
C PRO A 304 -7.86 19.48 10.28
N PRO A 305 -7.81 19.18 11.59
CA PRO A 305 -8.14 20.13 12.65
C PRO A 305 -7.41 21.46 12.42
N GLY A 306 -8.14 22.57 12.58
CA GLY A 306 -7.55 23.90 12.62
C GLY A 306 -6.55 23.98 13.77
N ARG A 307 -5.44 24.69 13.57
CA ARG A 307 -4.55 25.07 14.68
C ARG A 307 -5.25 26.09 15.57
#